data_AF-A0A2A5M9J6-F1
#
_entry.id   AF-A0A2A5M9J6-F1
#
_cell.length_a   1.000
_cell.length_b   1.000
_cell.length_c   1.000
_cell.angle_alpha   90.00
_cell.angle_beta   90.00
_cell.angle_gamma   90.00
#
_symmetry.space_group_name_H-M   'P 1'
#
loop_
_entity.id
_entity.type
_entity.pdbx_description
1 polymer ?
#
loop_
_entity_poly.entity_id
_entity_poly.type
_entity_poly.pdbx_seq_one_letter_code
_entity_poly.pdbx_strand_id
1 'polypeptide(L)'
;SALIDEFGLHKNDKLSLIFSNLNPSGFSLVPQTKRFDVKARFTSGLAFYDKAYMYTDVDALKKVLGMPKNPNYDGVHVYSDNAFKDVEKIKSYLKDDYAVVGWWEQNKNFFSALELEKRALFI
;
A
#
# COMPACT_ATOMS: atom_id res chain seq x y z
N SER A 1 -4.37 15.13 -3.11
CA SER A 1 -4.87 13.78 -2.82
C SER A 1 -6.32 13.89 -2.41
N ALA A 2 -7.14 13.03 -2.98
CA ALA A 2 -8.56 12.92 -2.68
C ALA A 2 -8.83 12.60 -1.18
N LEU A 3 -7.90 11.93 -0.48
CA LEU A 3 -8.02 11.69 0.97
C LEU A 3 -8.04 12.97 1.80
N ILE A 4 -7.18 13.93 1.46
CA ILE A 4 -7.11 15.19 2.20
C ILE A 4 -8.42 15.95 2.07
N ASP A 5 -8.95 16.01 0.85
CA ASP A 5 -10.19 16.73 0.57
C ASP A 5 -11.39 16.02 1.22
N GLU A 6 -11.41 14.69 1.23
CA GLU A 6 -12.46 13.87 1.85
C GLU A 6 -12.52 14.01 3.38
N PHE A 7 -11.35 14.09 4.04
CA PHE A 7 -11.26 14.22 5.50
C PHE A 7 -11.07 15.67 5.97
N GLY A 8 -11.09 16.66 5.06
CA GLY A 8 -10.89 18.07 5.38
C GLY A 8 -9.54 18.37 6.05
N LEU A 9 -8.50 17.61 5.70
CA LEU A 9 -7.19 17.71 6.33
C LEU A 9 -6.38 18.89 5.77
N HIS A 10 -5.51 19.43 6.61
CA HIS A 10 -4.57 20.48 6.26
C HIS A 10 -3.15 20.09 6.66
N LYS A 11 -2.17 20.84 6.15
CA LYS A 11 -0.77 20.65 6.53
C LYS A 11 -0.62 20.87 8.04
N ASN A 12 0.03 19.92 8.70
CA ASN A 12 0.24 19.79 10.16
C ASN A 12 -0.99 19.35 10.97
N ASP A 13 -2.10 18.99 10.33
CA ASP A 13 -3.19 18.33 11.04
C ASP A 13 -2.75 16.96 11.56
N LYS A 14 -3.40 16.51 12.62
CA LYS A 14 -3.17 15.20 13.23
C LYS A 14 -4.22 14.22 12.74
N LEU A 15 -3.78 13.19 12.03
CA LEU A 15 -4.61 12.09 11.58
C LEU A 15 -4.39 10.87 12.49
N SER A 16 -5.46 10.31 13.03
CA SER A 16 -5.39 9.07 13.81
C SER A 16 -5.61 7.88 12.89
N LEU A 17 -4.62 6.99 12.82
CA LEU A 17 -4.71 5.73 12.09
C LEU A 17 -4.99 4.60 13.08
N ILE A 18 -5.97 3.76 12.73
CA ILE A 18 -6.33 2.55 13.47
C ILE A 18 -5.74 1.37 12.70
N PHE A 19 -4.96 0.56 13.40
CA PHE A 19 -4.29 -0.61 12.87
C PHE A 19 -4.99 -1.86 13.40
N SER A 20 -5.19 -2.84 12.52
CA SER A 20 -5.85 -4.10 12.86
C SER A 20 -4.97 -5.06 13.66
N ASN A 21 -3.70 -4.71 13.92
CA ASN A 21 -2.87 -5.49 14.85
C ASN A 21 -3.44 -5.31 16.26
N LEU A 22 -3.82 -6.43 16.86
CA LEU A 22 -4.44 -6.48 18.17
C LEU A 22 -3.38 -6.64 19.24
N ASN A 23 -3.35 -5.72 20.20
CA ASN A 23 -2.48 -5.85 21.37
C ASN A 23 -3.29 -6.42 22.54
N PRO A 24 -2.74 -7.40 23.28
CA PRO A 24 -3.40 -7.93 24.47
C PRO A 24 -3.46 -6.83 25.55
N SER A 25 -4.66 -6.53 26.03
CA SER A 25 -4.89 -5.59 27.13
C SER A 25 -5.82 -6.22 28.17
N GLY A 26 -5.30 -6.60 29.34
CA GLY A 26 -6.09 -7.11 30.47
C GLY A 26 -7.07 -8.25 30.11
N PHE A 27 -8.30 -7.89 29.75
CA PHE A 27 -9.39 -8.80 29.40
C PHE A 27 -9.86 -8.72 27.93
N SER A 28 -9.19 -7.95 27.07
CA SER A 28 -9.59 -7.77 25.66
C SER A 28 -8.41 -7.51 24.71
N LEU A 29 -8.65 -7.83 23.44
CA LEU A 29 -7.80 -7.45 22.32
C LEU A 29 -8.27 -6.10 21.78
N VAL A 30 -7.40 -5.10 21.83
CA VAL A 30 -7.72 -3.75 21.34
C VAL A 30 -6.90 -3.42 20.09
N PRO A 31 -7.50 -2.77 19.08
CA PRO A 31 -6.77 -2.31 17.91
C PRO A 31 -5.80 -1.21 18.31
N GLN A 32 -4.61 -1.23 17.71
CA GLN A 32 -3.63 -0.20 17.97
C GLN A 32 -4.00 1.09 17.22
N THR A 33 -3.93 2.23 17.92
CA THR A 33 -4.16 3.54 17.29
C THR A 33 -2.91 4.41 17.41
N LYS A 34 -2.54 5.10 16.33
CA LYS A 34 -1.42 6.07 16.35
C LYS A 34 -1.76 7.34 15.57
N ARG A 35 -1.36 8.49 16.13
CA ARG A 35 -1.45 9.79 15.47
C ARG A 35 -0.23 10.07 14.61
N PHE A 36 -0.45 10.52 13.39
CA PHE A 36 0.55 11.01 12.45
C PHE A 36 0.24 12.46 12.06
N ASP A 37 1.29 13.23 11.81
CA ASP A 37 1.16 14.59 11.28
C ASP A 37 1.07 14.56 9.75
N VAL A 38 0.09 15.25 9.19
CA VAL A 38 -0.05 15.42 7.74
C VAL A 38 1.02 16.41 7.24
N LYS A 39 2.07 15.93 6.57
CA LYS A 39 3.16 16.82 6.10
C LYS A 39 3.02 17.28 4.65
N ALA A 40 2.47 16.43 3.79
CA ALA A 40 2.36 16.68 2.36
C ALA A 40 1.16 15.95 1.76
N ARG A 41 0.83 16.32 0.53
CA ARG A 41 -0.19 15.66 -0.30
C ARG A 41 0.40 15.33 -1.66
N PHE A 42 0.00 14.21 -2.23
CA PHE A 42 0.33 13.85 -3.61
C PHE A 42 -0.94 13.71 -4.45
N THR A 43 -0.77 13.70 -5.77
CA THR A 43 -1.81 13.38 -6.76
C THR A 43 -1.12 12.62 -7.88
N SER A 44 -1.59 11.41 -8.14
CA SER A 44 -1.08 10.51 -9.19
C SER A 44 -1.83 10.65 -10.51
N GLY A 45 -2.99 11.32 -10.49
CA GLY A 45 -3.92 11.36 -11.63
C GLY A 45 -4.84 10.14 -11.70
N LEU A 46 -4.61 9.12 -10.87
CA LEU A 46 -5.48 7.95 -10.73
C LEU A 46 -6.24 8.05 -9.41
N ALA A 47 -7.55 8.31 -9.48
CA ALA A 47 -8.40 8.53 -8.30
C ALA A 47 -8.32 7.39 -7.28
N PHE A 48 -8.20 6.14 -7.75
CA PHE A 48 -8.02 4.98 -6.87
C PHE A 48 -6.73 5.06 -6.05
N TYR A 49 -5.60 5.41 -6.68
CA TYR A 49 -4.31 5.54 -5.98
C TYR A 49 -4.32 6.70 -5.00
N ASP A 50 -4.93 7.83 -5.39
CA ASP A 50 -5.02 9.02 -4.56
C ASP A 50 -5.90 8.82 -3.32
N LYS A 51 -6.76 7.78 -3.32
CA LYS A 51 -7.61 7.36 -2.20
C LYS A 51 -7.04 6.17 -1.42
N ALA A 52 -6.24 5.31 -2.04
CA ALA A 52 -5.78 4.06 -1.43
C ALA A 52 -4.44 4.18 -0.69
N TYR A 53 -3.57 5.10 -1.11
CA TYR A 53 -2.20 5.14 -0.61
C TYR A 53 -1.90 6.33 0.30
N MET A 54 -1.15 6.04 1.36
CA MET A 54 -0.52 7.02 2.24
C MET A 54 0.95 6.62 2.43
N TYR A 55 1.83 7.60 2.58
CA TYR A 55 3.25 7.36 2.83
C TYR A 55 3.64 7.92 4.19
N THR A 56 4.52 7.20 4.87
CA THR A 56 5.07 7.59 6.17
C THR A 56 6.51 7.11 6.29
N ASP A 57 7.19 7.55 7.34
CA ASP A 57 8.52 7.07 7.67
C ASP A 57 8.48 5.58 8.04
N VAL A 58 9.38 4.80 7.46
CA VAL A 58 9.40 3.34 7.65
C VAL A 58 9.74 2.96 9.09
N ASP A 59 10.60 3.72 9.77
CA ASP A 59 10.97 3.44 11.15
C ASP A 59 9.83 3.80 12.12
N ALA A 60 9.05 4.83 11.81
CA ALA A 60 7.82 5.16 12.52
C ALA A 60 6.79 4.03 12.38
N LEU A 61 6.57 3.51 11.17
CA LEU A 61 5.65 2.40 10.95
C LEU A 61 6.12 1.12 11.66
N LYS A 62 7.40 0.76 11.58
CA LYS A 62 7.98 -0.39 12.32
C LYS A 62 7.75 -0.28 13.82
N LYS A 63 7.94 0.90 14.41
CA LYS A 63 7.66 1.14 15.84
C LYS A 63 6.19 0.96 16.18
N VAL A 64 5.27 1.36 15.30
CA VAL A 64 3.84 1.12 15.49
C VAL A 64 3.55 -0.37 15.40
N LEU A 65 4.07 -1.07 14.41
CA LEU A 65 3.80 -2.50 14.21
C LEU A 65 4.58 -3.42 15.18
N GLY A 66 5.43 -2.88 16.06
CA GLY A 66 6.25 -3.66 16.98
C GLY A 66 7.36 -4.47 16.30
N MET A 67 7.78 -4.07 15.11
CA MET A 67 8.81 -4.77 14.32
C MET A 67 10.23 -4.47 14.84
N PRO A 68 11.15 -5.46 14.81
CA PRO A 68 12.54 -5.26 15.21
C PRO A 68 13.30 -4.35 14.24
N LYS A 69 14.35 -3.69 14.75
CA LYS A 69 15.07 -2.63 14.02
C LYS A 69 15.88 -3.12 12.81
N ASN A 70 16.40 -4.36 12.77
CA ASN A 70 17.29 -4.80 11.69
C ASN A 70 17.35 -6.32 11.41
N PRO A 71 17.03 -6.78 10.18
CA PRO A 71 16.04 -6.23 9.26
C PRO A 71 14.76 -7.05 9.33
N ASN A 72 13.65 -6.44 9.76
CA ASN A 72 12.33 -6.96 9.44
C ASN A 72 11.65 -5.96 8.51
N TYR A 73 11.61 -6.30 7.23
CA TYR A 73 10.73 -5.72 6.23
C TYR A 73 9.80 -6.83 5.76
N ASP A 74 8.54 -6.51 5.45
CA ASP A 74 7.60 -7.51 4.95
C ASP A 74 7.85 -7.85 3.48
N GLY A 75 8.58 -6.98 2.76
CA GLY A 75 8.92 -7.19 1.36
C GLY A 75 9.75 -6.06 0.77
N VAL A 76 10.04 -6.17 -0.53
CA VAL A 76 10.79 -5.19 -1.31
C VAL A 76 9.99 -4.77 -2.54
N HIS A 77 10.05 -3.49 -2.87
CA HIS A 77 9.48 -2.98 -4.12
C HIS A 77 10.57 -3.03 -5.20
N VAL A 78 10.31 -3.74 -6.29
CA VAL A 78 11.23 -3.89 -7.42
C VAL A 78 10.72 -3.08 -8.59
N TYR A 79 11.54 -2.15 -9.07
CA TYR A 79 11.33 -1.47 -10.34
C TYR A 79 11.85 -2.33 -11.48
N SER A 80 11.09 -2.45 -12.57
CA SER A 80 11.48 -3.19 -13.76
C SER A 80 10.84 -2.58 -15.01
N ASP A 81 11.65 -2.42 -16.06
CA ASP A 81 11.20 -1.99 -17.39
C ASP A 81 10.35 -3.06 -18.10
N ASN A 82 10.51 -4.34 -17.73
CA ASN A 82 9.77 -5.46 -18.28
C ASN A 82 9.18 -6.33 -17.17
N ALA A 83 8.33 -5.70 -16.36
CA ALA A 83 7.82 -6.31 -15.13
C ALA A 83 7.10 -7.65 -15.37
N PHE A 84 6.37 -7.81 -16.49
CA PHE A 84 5.69 -9.07 -16.85
C PHE A 84 6.66 -10.23 -17.07
N LYS A 85 7.86 -9.96 -17.60
CA LYS A 85 8.89 -10.99 -17.79
C LYS A 85 9.73 -11.21 -16.54
N ASP A 86 10.04 -10.12 -15.83
CA ASP A 86 10.94 -10.17 -14.68
C ASP A 86 10.27 -10.75 -13.44
N VAL A 87 8.96 -10.60 -13.28
CA VAL A 87 8.20 -11.24 -12.18
C VAL A 87 8.40 -12.76 -12.18
N GLU A 88 8.38 -13.42 -13.35
CA GLU A 88 8.55 -14.87 -13.47
C GLU A 88 9.97 -15.30 -13.11
N LYS A 89 10.98 -14.49 -13.46
CA LYS A 89 12.37 -14.73 -13.05
C LYS A 89 12.52 -14.61 -11.53
N ILE A 90 11.91 -13.59 -10.94
CA ILE A 90 11.98 -13.34 -9.49
C ILE A 90 11.25 -14.46 -8.74
N LYS A 91 10.06 -14.87 -9.20
CA LYS A 91 9.32 -16.03 -8.67
C LYS A 91 10.18 -17.30 -8.71
N SER A 92 10.78 -17.59 -9.86
CA SER A 92 11.63 -18.77 -10.03
C SER A 92 12.86 -18.75 -9.10
N TYR A 93 13.44 -17.57 -8.87
CA TYR A 93 14.59 -17.41 -7.98
C TYR A 93 14.23 -17.56 -6.50
N LEU A 94 13.14 -16.90 -6.06
CA LEU A 94 12.71 -16.87 -4.65
C LEU A 94 11.93 -18.10 -4.21
N LYS A 95 11.35 -18.86 -5.15
CA LYS A 95 10.53 -20.05 -4.90
C LYS A 95 9.33 -19.71 -3.99
N ASP A 96 8.92 -20.64 -3.13
CA ASP A 96 7.68 -20.57 -2.36
C ASP A 96 7.83 -19.82 -1.02
N ASP A 97 9.05 -19.42 -0.65
CA ASP A 97 9.31 -18.69 0.59
C ASP A 97 8.81 -17.23 0.54
N TYR A 98 8.58 -16.70 -0.68
CA TYR A 98 8.15 -15.33 -0.90
C TYR A 98 7.04 -15.24 -1.93
N ALA A 99 6.05 -14.39 -1.66
CA ALA A 99 5.08 -13.99 -2.67
C ALA A 99 5.68 -12.87 -3.54
N VAL A 100 5.64 -13.07 -4.86
CA VAL A 100 6.02 -12.05 -5.84
C VAL A 100 4.78 -11.64 -6.60
N VAL A 101 4.40 -10.37 -6.50
CA VAL A 101 3.14 -9.86 -7.05
C VAL A 101 3.45 -8.67 -7.96
N GLY A 102 3.01 -8.76 -9.21
CA GLY A 102 3.06 -7.63 -10.15
C GLY A 102 2.03 -6.57 -9.81
N TRP A 103 2.32 -5.31 -10.13
CA TRP A 103 1.40 -4.19 -9.87
C TRP A 103 0.05 -4.38 -10.59
N TRP A 104 0.02 -5.04 -11.75
CA TRP A 104 -1.22 -5.32 -12.49
C TRP A 104 -2.09 -6.37 -11.80
N GLU A 105 -1.49 -7.32 -11.08
CA GLU A 105 -2.22 -8.37 -10.35
C GLU A 105 -3.04 -7.76 -9.21
N GLN A 106 -2.50 -6.73 -8.56
CA GLN A 106 -3.19 -5.96 -7.51
C GLN A 106 -4.31 -5.06 -8.07
N ASN A 107 -4.28 -4.76 -9.37
CA ASN A 107 -5.19 -3.84 -10.03
C ASN A 107 -6.09 -4.57 -11.06
N LYS A 108 -6.43 -5.83 -10.81
CA LYS A 108 -7.19 -6.68 -11.75
C LYS A 108 -8.49 -6.02 -12.25
N ASN A 109 -9.23 -5.34 -11.37
CA ASN A 109 -10.46 -4.62 -11.73
C ASN A 109 -10.23 -3.51 -12.76
N PHE A 110 -9.11 -2.80 -12.67
CA PHE A 110 -8.73 -1.75 -13.61
C PHE A 110 -8.42 -2.34 -15.00
N PHE A 111 -7.70 -3.46 -15.05
CA PHE A 111 -7.39 -4.13 -16.31
C PHE A 111 -8.60 -4.78 -16.96
N SER A 112 -9.52 -5.36 -16.19
CA SER A 112 -10.77 -5.89 -16.73
C SER A 112 -11.62 -4.81 -17.40
N ALA A 113 -11.64 -3.59 -16.86
CA ALA A 113 -12.33 -2.45 -17.48
C ALA A 113 -11.65 -1.99 -18.79
N LEU A 114 -10.32 -1.86 -18.80
CA LEU A 114 -9.56 -1.52 -20.01
C LEU A 114 -9.68 -2.57 -21.13
N GLU A 115 -9.75 -3.85 -20.77
CA GLU A 115 -9.93 -4.93 -21.72
C GLU A 115 -11.30 -4.85 -22.40
N LEU A 116 -12.35 -4.52 -21.64
CA LEU A 116 -13.70 -4.30 -22.17
C LEU A 116 -13.74 -3.10 -23.12
N GLU A 117 -13.08 -1.99 -22.75
CA GLU A 117 -13.01 -0.77 -23.57
C GLU A 117 -12.27 -1.02 -24.90
N LYS A 118 -11.16 -1.74 -24.88
CA LYS A 118 -10.46 -2.15 -26.12
C LYS A 118 -11.34 -3.03 -26.99
N ARG A 119 -12.03 -4.03 -26.43
CA ARG A 119 -12.93 -4.90 -27.21
C ARG A 119 -14.05 -4.10 -27.88
N ALA A 120 -14.59 -3.08 -27.21
CA ALA A 120 -15.61 -2.20 -27.79
C ALA A 120 -15.10 -1.31 -28.93
N LEU A 121 -13.79 -1.02 -28.98
CA LEU A 121 -13.17 -0.24 -30.06
C LEU A 121 -12.84 -1.08 -31.31
N PHE A 122 -12.81 -2.40 -31.20
CA PHE A 122 -12.49 -3.34 -32.29
C PHE A 122 -13.70 -4.14 -32.79
N ILE A 123 -14.91 -3.74 -32.39
CA ILE A 123 -16.20 -4.21 -32.93
C ILE A 123 -16.89 -3.01 -33.57
#